data_AF-A0A087UE59-F1
#
_entry.id   AF-A0A087UE59-F1
#
_cell.length_a   1.000
_cell.length_b   1.000
_cell.length_c   1.000
_cell.angle_alpha   90.00
_cell.angle_beta   90.00
_cell.angle_gamma   90.00
#
_symmetry.space_group_name_H-M   'P 1'
#
loop_
_entity.id
_entity.type
_entity.pdbx_description
1 polymer ?
#
loop_
_entity_poly.entity_id
_entity_poly.type
_entity_poly.pdbx_seq_one_letter_code
_entity_poly.pdbx_strand_id
1 'polypeptide(L)'
;MAVSNRGRNIQAMNITSLFSRLQGAFSEAMATPKFVIDRRTIEKTWKLMDKVVKLCQHPKMNLKNSPPFILDILPDTYQHLRTIYHKHEDKMYLLNENEYFRIFIDNLNRKCKQAIKLFKEGKEKMFDESSHFRRNLTKLSLVFSHMLSELKAIYPNGSYAGDSFRITKSDAAEFWKNAFG
;
A
#
# COMPACT_ATOMS: atom_id res chain seq x y z
N MET A 1 59.59 46.25 -28.29
CA MET A 1 58.96 45.45 -27.21
C MET A 1 58.04 46.39 -26.45
N ALA A 2 56.77 46.16 -26.14
CA ALA A 2 55.85 45.04 -26.36
C ALA A 2 54.41 45.61 -26.40
N VAL A 3 53.54 45.03 -27.23
CA VAL A 3 52.13 45.40 -27.40
C VAL A 3 51.29 44.66 -26.34
N SER A 4 50.44 45.38 -25.61
CA SER A 4 49.58 44.83 -24.55
C SER A 4 48.28 44.30 -25.15
N ASN A 5 48.07 42.98 -25.11
CA ASN A 5 46.88 42.31 -25.61
C ASN A 5 46.01 41.85 -24.43
N ARG A 6 44.88 42.52 -24.18
CA ARG A 6 43.87 42.08 -23.20
C ARG A 6 42.90 41.11 -23.85
N GLY A 7 43.17 39.81 -23.71
CA GLY A 7 42.19 38.75 -24.03
C GLY A 7 41.05 38.75 -23.02
N ARG A 8 39.81 38.96 -23.48
CA ARG A 8 38.58 38.72 -22.70
C ARG A 8 38.40 37.20 -22.55
N ASN A 9 38.46 36.71 -21.31
CA ASN A 9 38.14 35.33 -20.97
C ASN A 9 36.60 35.19 -20.96
N ILE A 10 36.03 34.64 -22.03
CA ILE A 10 34.62 34.24 -22.05
C ILE A 10 34.55 32.91 -21.31
N GLN A 11 34.01 32.92 -20.08
CA GLN A 11 33.63 31.70 -19.38
C GLN A 11 32.63 30.93 -20.25
N ALA A 12 33.08 29.84 -20.84
CA ALA A 12 32.21 28.88 -21.49
C ALA A 12 31.20 28.36 -20.45
N MET A 13 29.94 28.79 -20.56
CA MET A 13 28.87 28.20 -19.75
C MET A 13 28.80 26.71 -20.08
N ASN A 14 29.01 25.90 -19.05
CA ASN A 14 29.16 24.46 -19.15
C ASN A 14 27.77 23.84 -19.44
N ILE A 15 27.44 23.73 -20.73
CA ILE A 15 26.17 23.19 -21.27
C ILE A 15 25.83 21.82 -20.65
N THR A 16 26.85 21.04 -20.30
CA THR A 16 26.77 19.75 -19.59
C THR A 16 26.05 19.83 -18.22
N SER A 17 26.19 20.96 -17.50
CA SER A 17 25.55 21.17 -16.20
C SER A 17 24.04 21.47 -16.29
N LEU A 18 23.61 22.04 -17.42
CA LEU A 18 22.21 22.33 -17.69
C LEU A 18 21.48 21.07 -18.15
N PHE A 19 22.10 20.27 -19.02
CA PHE A 19 21.54 18.99 -19.46
C PHE A 19 21.41 17.97 -18.32
N SER A 20 22.39 17.88 -17.42
CA SER A 20 22.31 17.00 -16.25
C SER A 20 21.22 17.41 -15.26
N ARG A 21 21.02 18.71 -15.03
CA ARG A 21 19.89 19.23 -14.21
C ARG A 21 18.54 18.97 -14.87
N LEU A 22 18.45 19.12 -16.20
CA LEU A 22 17.24 18.83 -16.95
C LEU A 22 16.89 17.32 -16.89
N GLN A 23 17.88 16.43 -17.10
CA GLN A 23 17.67 14.99 -16.99
C GLN A 23 17.26 14.55 -15.57
N GLY A 24 17.86 15.14 -14.53
CA GLY A 24 17.44 14.89 -13.15
C GLY A 24 15.97 15.28 -12.91
N ALA A 25 15.58 16.48 -13.35
CA ALA A 25 14.21 16.98 -13.22
C ALA A 25 13.19 16.17 -14.04
N PHE A 26 13.56 15.69 -15.23
CA PHE A 26 12.69 14.83 -16.04
C PHE A 26 12.54 13.42 -15.46
N SER A 27 13.60 12.85 -14.87
CA SER A 27 13.52 11.55 -14.19
C SER A 27 12.61 11.61 -12.95
N GLU A 28 12.67 12.71 -12.20
CA GLU A 28 11.82 12.96 -11.04
C GLU A 28 10.36 13.27 -11.43
N ALA A 29 10.13 13.96 -12.56
CA ALA A 29 8.78 14.25 -13.08
C ALA A 29 8.10 13.03 -13.74
N MET A 30 8.88 12.05 -14.20
CA MET A 30 8.39 10.76 -14.73
C MET A 30 8.08 9.74 -13.62
N ALA A 31 8.46 10.04 -12.37
CA ALA A 31 8.08 9.21 -11.24
C ALA A 31 6.56 9.35 -11.00
N THR A 32 5.86 8.22 -10.94
CA THR A 32 4.45 8.20 -10.54
C THR A 32 4.30 8.93 -9.20
N PRO A 33 3.28 9.80 -9.04
CA PRO A 33 3.09 10.54 -7.79
C PRO A 33 3.07 9.55 -6.63
N LYS A 34 4.02 9.68 -5.69
CA LYS A 34 4.10 8.79 -4.53
C LYS A 34 2.77 8.88 -3.79
N PHE A 35 2.10 7.75 -3.59
CA PHE A 35 0.88 7.70 -2.79
C PHE A 35 1.19 8.21 -1.37
N VAL A 36 0.60 9.36 -1.00
CA VAL A 36 0.82 9.99 0.29
C VAL A 36 -0.20 9.49 1.30
N ILE A 37 0.27 9.04 2.45
CA ILE A 37 -0.54 8.67 3.60
C ILE A 37 -0.70 9.89 4.51
N ASP A 38 -1.83 10.56 4.39
CA ASP A 38 -2.28 11.55 5.35
C ASP A 38 -3.45 11.02 6.20
N ARG A 39 -3.81 11.77 7.24
CA ARG A 39 -4.96 11.44 8.11
C ARG A 39 -6.24 11.20 7.31
N ARG A 40 -6.47 12.03 6.30
CA ARG A 40 -7.63 11.93 5.40
C ARG A 40 -7.65 10.61 4.62
N THR A 41 -6.48 10.12 4.21
CA THR A 41 -6.33 8.86 3.47
C THR A 41 -6.64 7.68 4.37
N ILE A 42 -6.14 7.68 5.61
CA ILE A 42 -6.45 6.65 6.61
C ILE A 42 -7.95 6.62 6.93
N GLU A 43 -8.57 7.79 7.17
CA GLU A 43 -10.02 7.88 7.42
C GLU A 43 -10.85 7.36 6.23
N LYS A 44 -10.41 7.67 4.99
CA LYS A 44 -11.05 7.12 3.77
C LYS A 44 -10.92 5.60 3.71
N THR A 45 -9.76 5.04 4.06
CA THR A 45 -9.54 3.60 4.12
C THR A 45 -10.49 2.94 5.10
N TRP A 46 -10.64 3.50 6.30
CA TRP A 46 -11.60 3.00 7.30
C TRP A 46 -13.05 3.02 6.79
N LYS A 47 -13.48 4.11 6.15
CA LYS A 47 -14.82 4.23 5.57
C LYS A 47 -15.07 3.19 4.46
N LEU A 48 -14.05 2.87 3.67
CA LEU A 48 -14.15 1.82 2.64
C LEU A 48 -14.31 0.44 3.27
N MET A 49 -13.55 0.13 4.32
CA MET A 49 -13.66 -1.15 5.04
C MET A 49 -15.02 -1.31 5.72
N ASP A 50 -15.49 -0.30 6.45
CA ASP A 50 -16.82 -0.28 7.09
C ASP A 50 -17.94 -0.51 6.07
N LYS A 51 -17.83 0.13 4.89
CA LYS A 51 -18.79 -0.09 3.81
C LYS A 51 -18.81 -1.54 3.32
N VAL A 52 -17.66 -2.19 3.19
CA VAL A 52 -17.59 -3.62 2.82
C VAL A 52 -18.22 -4.50 3.89
N VAL A 53 -17.93 -4.24 5.18
CA VAL A 53 -18.54 -4.97 6.30
C VAL A 53 -20.06 -4.86 6.25
N LYS A 54 -20.61 -3.65 6.12
CA LYS A 54 -22.07 -3.42 6.03
C LYS A 54 -22.72 -4.16 4.88
N LEU A 55 -22.07 -4.21 3.71
CA LEU A 55 -22.56 -4.98 2.56
C LEU A 55 -22.57 -6.48 2.85
N CYS A 56 -21.54 -6.98 3.53
CA CYS A 56 -21.43 -8.39 3.92
C CYS A 56 -22.40 -8.80 5.04
N GLN A 57 -22.82 -7.85 5.89
CA GLN A 57 -23.81 -8.05 6.96
C GLN A 57 -25.25 -8.11 6.47
N HIS A 58 -25.51 -7.90 5.18
CA HIS A 58 -26.86 -7.97 4.64
C HIS A 58 -27.47 -9.36 4.95
N PRO A 59 -28.70 -9.46 5.51
CA PRO A 59 -29.22 -10.73 6.04
C PRO A 59 -29.26 -11.87 5.01
N LYS A 60 -29.59 -11.57 3.75
CA LYS A 60 -29.60 -12.55 2.64
C LYS A 60 -28.22 -13.08 2.25
N MET A 61 -27.13 -12.52 2.78
CA MET A 61 -25.80 -13.02 2.47
C MET A 61 -25.54 -14.38 3.11
N ASN A 62 -26.13 -14.71 4.26
CA ASN A 62 -25.93 -16.02 4.90
C ASN A 62 -24.44 -16.43 4.96
N LEU A 63 -23.55 -15.49 5.33
CA LEU A 63 -22.12 -15.79 5.43
C LEU A 63 -21.90 -16.75 6.60
N LYS A 64 -21.31 -17.90 6.33
CA LYS A 64 -20.95 -18.89 7.34
C LYS A 64 -19.76 -18.37 8.15
N ASN A 65 -19.80 -18.56 9.47
CA ASN A 65 -18.69 -18.24 10.35
C ASN A 65 -17.58 -19.30 10.23
N SER A 66 -16.89 -19.28 9.09
CA SER A 66 -15.80 -20.19 8.75
C SER A 66 -14.68 -19.41 8.07
N PRO A 67 -13.40 -19.68 8.37
CA PRO A 67 -12.29 -19.05 7.66
C PRO A 67 -12.37 -19.28 6.14
N PRO A 68 -12.07 -18.27 5.29
CA PRO A 68 -11.82 -16.87 5.64
C PRO A 68 -13.12 -16.08 5.88
N PHE A 69 -13.32 -15.58 7.11
CA PHE A 69 -14.54 -14.87 7.48
C PHE A 69 -14.34 -13.35 7.45
N ILE A 70 -14.80 -12.71 6.36
CA ILE A 70 -14.56 -11.28 6.09
C ILE A 70 -15.08 -10.34 7.19
N LEU A 71 -16.14 -10.76 7.90
CA LEU A 71 -16.75 -10.00 8.98
C LEU A 71 -15.90 -9.93 10.25
N ASP A 72 -14.92 -10.83 10.41
CA ASP A 72 -13.90 -10.73 11.46
C ASP A 72 -12.62 -10.10 10.92
N ILE A 73 -12.20 -10.48 9.71
CA ILE A 73 -10.94 -10.04 9.09
C ILE A 73 -10.87 -8.52 8.94
N LEU A 74 -11.94 -7.87 8.45
CA LEU A 74 -11.91 -6.42 8.24
C LEU A 74 -11.87 -5.63 9.56
N PRO A 75 -12.69 -5.95 10.58
CA PRO A 75 -12.52 -5.38 11.92
C PRO A 75 -11.13 -5.62 12.52
N ASP A 76 -10.57 -6.82 12.40
CA ASP A 76 -9.22 -7.12 12.89
C ASP A 76 -8.15 -6.29 12.16
N THR A 77 -8.29 -6.13 10.85
CA THR A 77 -7.40 -5.29 10.04
C THR A 77 -7.50 -3.83 10.48
N TYR A 78 -8.72 -3.34 10.73
CA TYR A 78 -8.95 -1.99 11.23
C TYR A 78 -8.27 -1.79 12.58
N GLN A 79 -8.47 -2.73 13.52
CA GLN A 79 -7.89 -2.63 14.87
C GLN A 79 -6.35 -2.64 14.83
N HIS A 80 -5.77 -3.45 13.96
CA HIS A 80 -4.32 -3.51 13.80
C HIS A 80 -3.77 -2.22 13.15
N LEU A 81 -4.40 -1.71 12.09
CA LEU A 81 -4.07 -0.40 11.51
C LEU A 81 -4.21 0.74 12.51
N ARG A 82 -5.23 0.70 13.36
CA ARG A 82 -5.42 1.68 14.43
C ARG A 82 -4.28 1.63 15.44
N THR A 83 -3.77 0.44 15.76
CA THR A 83 -2.60 0.26 16.63
C THR A 83 -1.35 0.87 16.00
N ILE A 84 -1.11 0.63 14.70
CA ILE A 84 -0.01 1.25 13.96
C ILE A 84 -0.15 2.77 13.96
N TYR A 85 -1.34 3.29 13.65
CA TYR A 85 -1.61 4.73 13.58
C TYR A 85 -1.31 5.43 14.90
N HIS A 86 -1.85 4.94 16.03
CA HIS A 86 -1.62 5.60 17.33
C HIS A 86 -0.14 5.64 17.73
N LYS A 87 0.65 4.62 17.37
CA LYS A 87 2.10 4.62 17.63
C LYS A 87 2.87 5.66 16.82
N HIS A 88 2.29 6.18 15.74
CA HIS A 88 2.93 7.09 14.80
C HIS A 88 2.13 8.38 14.57
N GLU A 89 1.14 8.71 15.43
CA GLU A 89 0.27 9.87 15.23
C GLU A 89 1.08 11.17 15.13
N ASP A 90 2.07 11.33 16.00
CA ASP A 90 2.99 12.48 16.02
C ASP A 90 4.14 12.37 15.00
N LYS A 91 4.29 11.21 14.36
CA LYS A 91 5.40 10.88 13.46
C LYS A 91 4.90 10.29 12.14
N MET A 92 3.82 10.87 11.60
CA MET A 92 3.16 10.39 10.38
C MET A 92 4.10 10.34 9.16
N TYR A 93 5.15 11.17 9.15
CA TYR A 93 6.17 11.14 8.10
C TYR A 93 6.89 9.79 8.03
N LEU A 94 7.09 9.08 9.15
CA LEU A 94 7.70 7.74 9.16
C LEU A 94 6.82 6.71 8.43
N LEU A 95 5.50 6.81 8.56
CA LEU A 95 4.56 5.95 7.82
C LEU A 95 4.54 6.28 6.32
N ASN A 96 4.83 7.53 5.94
CA ASN A 96 4.98 7.92 4.54
C ASN A 96 6.30 7.46 3.93
N GLU A 97 7.38 7.49 4.69
CA GLU A 97 8.70 7.02 4.24
C GLU A 97 8.74 5.50 4.11
N ASN A 98 7.96 4.79 4.92
CA ASN A 98 7.84 3.33 4.82
C ASN A 98 7.13 2.89 3.53
N GLU A 99 7.90 2.31 2.59
CA GLU A 99 7.39 1.86 1.30
C GLU A 99 6.33 0.77 1.43
N TYR A 100 6.56 -0.23 2.28
CA TYR A 100 5.60 -1.31 2.51
C TYR A 100 4.24 -0.76 2.96
N PHE A 101 4.22 0.15 3.93
CA PHE A 101 2.97 0.69 4.47
C PHE A 101 2.19 1.49 3.42
N ARG A 102 2.88 2.29 2.59
CA ARG A 102 2.27 2.97 1.44
C ARG A 102 1.61 2.00 0.47
N ILE A 103 2.35 0.96 0.06
CA ILE A 103 1.84 -0.06 -0.86
C ILE A 103 0.66 -0.81 -0.23
N PHE A 104 0.75 -1.14 1.06
CA PHE A 104 -0.30 -1.84 1.79
C PHE A 104 -1.61 -1.04 1.80
N ILE A 105 -1.57 0.24 2.20
CA ILE A 105 -2.78 1.08 2.27
C ILE A 105 -3.40 1.28 0.88
N ASP A 106 -2.58 1.51 -0.14
CA ASP A 106 -3.07 1.65 -1.51
C ASP A 106 -3.71 0.35 -2.02
N ASN A 107 -3.08 -0.81 -1.75
CA ASN A 107 -3.66 -2.13 -2.06
C ASN A 107 -4.98 -2.36 -1.31
N LEU A 108 -5.04 -2.07 -0.01
CA LEU A 108 -6.25 -2.20 0.81
C LEU A 108 -7.39 -1.36 0.25
N ASN A 109 -7.11 -0.11 -0.12
CA ASN A 109 -8.07 0.78 -0.76
C ASN A 109 -8.59 0.19 -2.08
N ARG A 110 -7.71 -0.34 -2.93
CA ARG A 110 -8.08 -1.00 -4.18
C ARG A 110 -8.96 -2.22 -3.94
N LYS A 111 -8.61 -3.09 -3.00
CA LYS A 111 -9.38 -4.31 -2.68
C LYS A 111 -10.74 -4.00 -2.07
N CYS A 112 -10.85 -3.00 -1.21
CA CYS A 112 -12.15 -2.55 -0.69
C CYS A 112 -13.04 -2.00 -1.82
N LYS A 113 -12.48 -1.16 -2.72
CA LYS A 113 -13.22 -0.66 -3.89
C LYS A 113 -13.67 -1.79 -4.82
N GLN A 114 -12.82 -2.81 -5.03
CA GLN A 114 -13.15 -4.00 -5.81
C GLN A 114 -14.32 -4.77 -5.18
N ALA A 115 -14.30 -4.98 -3.86
CA ALA A 115 -15.41 -5.63 -3.15
C ALA A 115 -16.71 -4.81 -3.29
N ILE A 116 -16.67 -3.50 -3.08
CA ILE A 116 -17.85 -2.62 -3.25
C ILE A 116 -18.39 -2.70 -4.68
N LYS A 117 -17.50 -2.70 -5.69
CA LYS A 117 -17.88 -2.84 -7.10
C LYS A 117 -18.53 -4.21 -7.37
N LEU A 118 -17.99 -5.28 -6.79
CA LEU A 118 -18.55 -6.63 -6.89
C LEU A 118 -20.00 -6.69 -6.40
N PHE A 119 -20.30 -6.07 -5.25
CA PHE A 119 -21.68 -5.98 -4.74
C PHE A 119 -22.59 -5.16 -5.67
N LYS A 120 -22.10 -4.03 -6.20
CA LYS A 120 -22.86 -3.18 -7.12
C LYS A 120 -23.22 -3.90 -8.43
N GLU A 121 -22.29 -4.69 -8.97
CA GLU A 121 -22.48 -5.44 -10.22
C GLU A 121 -23.26 -6.73 -10.00
N GLY A 122 -23.02 -7.43 -8.89
CA GLY A 122 -23.68 -8.69 -8.55
C GLY A 122 -25.16 -8.53 -8.22
N LYS A 123 -25.54 -7.44 -7.54
CA LYS A 123 -26.93 -7.20 -7.09
C LYS A 123 -27.51 -8.46 -6.42
N GLU A 124 -28.66 -8.95 -6.88
CA GLU A 124 -29.30 -10.17 -6.37
C GLU A 124 -28.43 -11.43 -6.47
N LYS A 125 -27.52 -11.49 -7.46
CA LYS A 125 -26.61 -12.64 -7.61
C LYS A 125 -25.61 -12.74 -6.46
N MET A 126 -25.42 -11.71 -5.63
CA MET A 126 -24.61 -11.81 -4.41
C MET A 126 -25.23 -12.78 -3.38
N PHE A 127 -26.55 -12.93 -3.41
CA PHE A 127 -27.31 -13.76 -2.47
C PHE A 127 -27.45 -15.20 -2.92
N ASP A 128 -27.19 -15.49 -4.21
CA ASP A 128 -27.06 -16.85 -4.72
C ASP A 128 -25.66 -17.41 -4.37
N GLU A 129 -25.63 -18.40 -3.48
CA GLU A 129 -24.39 -19.03 -3.02
C GLU A 129 -23.57 -19.68 -4.13
N SER A 130 -24.23 -20.13 -5.20
CA SER A 130 -23.60 -20.81 -6.34
C SER A 130 -23.02 -19.83 -7.37
N SER A 131 -23.36 -18.54 -7.25
CA SER A 131 -23.02 -17.55 -8.25
C SER A 131 -21.52 -17.25 -8.30
N HIS A 132 -21.04 -16.84 -9.47
CA HIS A 132 -19.64 -16.42 -9.61
C HIS A 132 -19.33 -15.17 -8.77
N PHE A 133 -20.31 -14.31 -8.51
CA PHE A 133 -20.14 -13.14 -7.64
C PHE A 133 -19.87 -13.57 -6.20
N ARG A 134 -20.59 -14.57 -5.69
CA ARG A 134 -20.35 -15.12 -4.35
C ARG A 134 -18.99 -15.79 -4.27
N ARG A 135 -18.61 -16.59 -5.27
CA ARG A 135 -17.26 -17.19 -5.36
C ARG A 135 -16.16 -16.12 -5.38
N ASN A 136 -16.36 -15.01 -6.10
CA ASN A 136 -15.42 -13.90 -6.15
C ASN A 136 -15.31 -13.18 -4.80
N LEU A 137 -16.41 -13.06 -4.04
CA LEU A 137 -16.37 -12.52 -2.68
C LEU A 137 -15.57 -13.45 -1.75
N THR A 138 -15.73 -14.77 -1.85
CA THR A 138 -14.92 -15.73 -1.10
C THR A 138 -13.44 -15.59 -1.43
N LYS A 139 -13.08 -15.46 -2.72
CA LYS A 139 -11.69 -15.19 -3.14
C LYS A 139 -11.16 -13.87 -2.56
N LEU A 140 -11.96 -12.81 -2.58
CA LEU A 140 -11.57 -11.53 -1.96
C LEU A 140 -11.40 -11.65 -0.45
N SER A 141 -12.24 -12.43 0.22
CA SER A 141 -12.13 -12.68 1.66
C SER A 141 -10.82 -13.38 2.01
N LEU A 142 -10.39 -14.34 1.17
CA LEU A 142 -9.08 -14.98 1.29
C LEU A 142 -7.93 -13.98 1.09
N VAL A 143 -8.02 -13.10 0.08
CA VAL A 143 -7.03 -12.04 -0.14
C VAL A 143 -6.93 -11.10 1.06
N PHE A 144 -8.05 -10.65 1.63
CA PHE A 144 -8.04 -9.84 2.85
C PHE A 144 -7.39 -10.58 4.03
N SER A 145 -7.64 -11.89 4.16
CA SER A 145 -6.99 -12.70 5.19
C SER A 145 -5.47 -12.70 5.04
N HIS A 146 -4.96 -12.87 3.82
CA HIS A 146 -3.51 -12.85 3.55
C HIS A 146 -2.91 -11.48 3.81
N MET A 147 -3.59 -10.40 3.39
CA MET A 147 -3.17 -9.03 3.67
C MET A 147 -3.07 -8.77 5.18
N LEU A 148 -4.05 -9.22 5.98
CA LEU A 148 -4.00 -9.07 7.42
C LEU A 148 -2.83 -9.84 8.05
N SER A 149 -2.61 -11.09 7.62
CA SER A 149 -1.49 -11.89 8.12
C SER A 149 -0.14 -11.26 7.78
N GLU A 150 0.02 -10.76 6.56
CA GLU A 150 1.23 -10.03 6.13
C GLU A 150 1.43 -8.77 6.96
N LEU A 151 0.39 -7.95 7.14
CA LEU A 151 0.46 -6.73 7.95
C LEU A 151 0.89 -7.04 9.38
N LYS A 152 0.31 -8.06 10.02
CA LYS A 152 0.69 -8.48 11.38
C LYS A 152 2.13 -9.00 11.47
N ALA A 153 2.64 -9.58 10.39
CA ALA A 153 4.01 -10.08 10.32
C ALA A 153 5.04 -8.96 10.14
N ILE A 154 4.72 -7.93 9.35
CA ILE A 154 5.60 -6.78 9.10
C ILE A 154 5.46 -5.70 10.18
N TYR A 155 4.30 -5.56 10.79
CA TYR A 155 4.02 -4.63 11.89
C TYR A 155 3.60 -5.36 13.20
N PRO A 156 4.43 -6.25 13.76
CA PRO A 156 4.10 -6.91 15.01
C PRO A 156 3.84 -5.87 16.11
N ASN A 157 2.69 -6.00 16.79
CA ASN A 157 2.23 -5.05 17.81
C ASN A 157 2.21 -3.57 17.34
N GLY A 158 2.08 -3.32 16.03
CA GLY A 158 2.01 -1.98 15.45
C GLY A 158 3.35 -1.26 15.26
N SER A 159 4.48 -1.94 15.43
CA SER A 159 5.82 -1.40 15.15
C SER A 159 6.41 -2.08 13.92
N TYR A 160 7.03 -1.30 13.03
CA TYR A 160 7.64 -1.86 11.82
C TYR A 160 8.81 -2.79 12.18
N ALA A 161 8.79 -4.00 11.65
CA ALA A 161 9.81 -5.02 11.84
C ALA A 161 10.23 -5.69 10.51
N GLY A 162 9.85 -5.11 9.36
CA GLY A 162 10.14 -5.68 8.03
C GLY A 162 11.63 -5.92 7.79
N ASP A 163 12.49 -5.02 8.26
CA ASP A 163 13.95 -5.13 8.10
C ASP A 163 14.55 -6.27 8.94
N SER A 164 13.82 -6.72 9.96
CA SER A 164 14.21 -7.83 10.84
C SER A 164 13.34 -9.07 10.64
N PHE A 165 12.57 -9.11 9.54
CA PHE A 165 11.67 -10.22 9.25
C PHE A 165 12.47 -11.51 9.04
N ARG A 166 12.13 -12.56 9.80
CA ARG A 166 12.83 -13.84 9.74
C ARG A 166 12.15 -14.78 8.74
N ILE A 167 12.78 -14.98 7.59
CA ILE A 167 12.38 -16.03 6.64
C ILE A 167 12.68 -17.41 7.24
N THR A 168 11.68 -18.29 7.26
CA THR A 168 11.74 -19.57 7.97
C THR A 168 12.76 -20.55 7.41
N LYS A 169 12.92 -20.60 6.08
CA LYS A 169 13.84 -21.52 5.40
C LYS A 169 15.17 -20.80 5.18
N SER A 170 16.27 -21.37 5.69
CA SER A 170 17.63 -20.80 5.61
C SER A 170 18.01 -20.41 4.18
N ASP A 171 17.80 -21.31 3.23
CA ASP A 171 18.26 -21.13 1.84
C ASP A 171 17.49 -19.99 1.16
N ALA A 172 16.20 -19.84 1.50
CA ALA A 172 15.38 -18.74 1.03
C ALA A 172 15.75 -17.41 1.71
N ALA A 173 16.16 -17.45 2.99
CA ALA A 173 16.63 -16.28 3.71
C ALA A 173 17.95 -15.77 3.12
N GLU A 174 18.87 -16.68 2.80
CA GLU A 174 20.12 -16.37 2.13
C GLU A 174 19.88 -15.79 0.73
N PHE A 175 19.01 -16.41 -0.05
CA PHE A 175 18.59 -15.88 -1.35
C PHE A 175 18.07 -14.44 -1.24
N TRP A 176 17.15 -14.18 -0.31
CA TRP A 176 16.56 -12.85 -0.13
C TRP A 176 17.60 -11.81 0.25
N LYS A 177 18.47 -12.13 1.23
CA LYS A 177 19.54 -11.25 1.65
C LYS A 177 20.50 -10.92 0.51
N ASN A 178 20.85 -11.91 -0.31
CA ASN A 178 21.78 -11.71 -1.43
C ASN A 178 21.17 -10.90 -2.58
N ALA A 179 19.86 -10.98 -2.79
CA ALA A 179 19.18 -10.32 -3.90
C ALA A 179 18.61 -8.92 -3.56
N PHE A 180 18.21 -8.71 -2.30
CA PHE A 180 17.44 -7.53 -1.88
C PHE A 180 17.92 -6.88 -0.57
N GLY A 181 18.93 -7.43 0.11
CA GLY A 181 19.42 -6.99 1.41
C GLY A 181 20.67 -6.12 1.39
#